data_AF-A0A7C2W3A3-F1
#
_entry.id   AF-A0A7C2W3A3-F1
#
_cell.length_a   1.000
_cell.length_b   1.000
_cell.length_c   1.000
_cell.angle_alpha   90.00
_cell.angle_beta   90.00
_cell.angle_gamma   90.00
#
_symmetry.space_group_name_H-M   'P 1'
#
loop_
_entity.id
_entity.type
_entity.pdbx_description
1 polymer ?
#
loop_
_entity_poly.entity_id
_entity_poly.type
_entity_poly.pdbx_seq_one_letter_code
_entity_poly.pdbx_strand_id
1 'polypeptide(L)' 'MARILIVDDDAFFVSRLQSILSDEFDIDVALSFEEAKDKFRPDYYDAVMIDVRLREV' A
#
# COMPACT_ATOMS: atom_id res chain seq x y z
N MET A 1 3.48 7.95 -14.07
CA MET A 1 4.07 6.91 -13.21
C MET A 1 2.90 6.14 -12.64
N ALA A 2 2.91 4.81 -12.69
CA ALA A 2 1.78 4.02 -12.20
C ALA A 2 1.65 4.17 -10.68
N ARG A 3 0.42 4.25 -10.19
CA ARG A 3 0.07 4.49 -8.79
C ARG A 3 -0.31 3.19 -8.12
N ILE A 4 0.41 2.85 -7.06
CA ILE A 4 0.26 1.58 -6.37
C ILE A 4 -0.09 1.85 -4.92
N LEU A 5 -1.16 1.22 -4.42
CA LEU A 5 -1.45 1.18 -3.00
C LEU A 5 -0.96 -0.15 -2.42
N ILE A 6 -0.08 -0.10 -1.42
CA ILE A 6 0.38 -1.26 -0.66
C ILE A 6 -0.36 -1.30 0.68
N VAL A 7 -1.00 -2.41 1.00
CA VAL A 7 -1.75 -2.62 2.25
C VAL A 7 -1.15 -3.80 3.01
N ASP A 8 -0.41 -3.53 4.09
CA ASP A 8 0.31 -4.53 4.89
C ASP A 8 0.61 -3.96 6.29
N ASP A 9 0.36 -4.71 7.36
CA ASP A 9 0.55 -4.27 8.75
C ASP A 9 2.02 -4.29 9.22
N ASP A 10 2.92 -4.89 8.44
CA ASP A 10 4.36 -4.86 8.69
C ASP A 10 4.99 -3.58 8.11
N ALA A 11 5.05 -2.54 8.95
CA ALA A 11 5.65 -1.25 8.60
C ALA A 11 7.10 -1.35 8.09
N PHE A 12 7.86 -2.37 8.52
CA PHE A 12 9.24 -2.55 8.09
C PHE A 12 9.33 -3.18 6.71
N PHE A 13 8.47 -4.17 6.43
CA PHE A 13 8.35 -4.75 5.10
C PHE A 13 7.90 -3.69 4.08
N VAL A 14 6.87 -2.93 4.42
CA VAL A 14 6.34 -1.83 3.61
C VAL A 14 7.39 -0.77 3.32
N SER A 15 8.14 -0.33 4.33
CA SER A 15 9.23 0.65 4.16
C SER A 15 10.27 0.19 3.14
N ARG A 16 10.62 -1.11 3.15
CA ARG A 16 11.56 -1.68 2.20
C ARG A 16 10.98 -1.74 0.79
N LEU A 17 9.74 -2.17 0.65
CA LEU A 17 9.05 -2.20 -0.64
C LEU A 17 8.99 -0.79 -1.25
N GLN A 18 8.62 0.22 -0.45
CA GLN A 18 8.58 1.60 -0.91
C GLN A 18 9.95 2.07 -1.39
N SER A 19 11.02 1.76 -0.65
CA SER A 19 12.40 2.12 -1.06
C SER A 19 12.86 1.42 -2.34
N ILE A 20 12.36 0.21 -2.65
CA ILE A 20 12.72 -0.53 -3.87
C ILE A 20 11.92 0.00 -5.07
N LEU A 21 10.67 0.42 -4.86
CA LEU A 21 9.72 0.74 -5.93
C LEU A 21 9.58 2.25 -6.21
N SER A 22 10.06 3.14 -5.33
CA SER A 22 9.84 4.58 -5.42
C SER A 22 10.41 5.26 -6.66
N ASP A 23 11.41 4.65 -7.30
CA ASP A 23 12.04 5.20 -8.51
C ASP A 23 11.19 4.93 -9.78
N GLU A 24 10.29 3.94 -9.72
CA GLU A 24 9.48 3.49 -10.86
C GLU A 24 7.97 3.73 -10.68
N PHE A 25 7.51 3.84 -9.43
CA PHE A 25 6.09 3.89 -9.06
C PHE A 25 5.80 4.98 -8.03
N ASP A 26 4.59 5.53 -8.09
CA ASP A 26 4.05 6.42 -7.07
C ASP A 26 3.35 5.54 -6.02
N ILE A 27 4.00 5.40 -4.85
CA ILE A 27 3.64 4.39 -3.84
C ILE A 27 2.93 5.06 -2.68
N ASP A 28 1.66 4.72 -2.51
CA ASP A 28 0.93 4.93 -1.26
C ASP A 28 0.94 3.65 -0.41
N VAL A 29 0.87 3.83 0.90
CA VAL A 29 0.93 2.76 1.90
C VAL A 29 -0.27 2.85 2.81
N ALA A 30 -0.83 1.72 3.24
CA ALA A 30 -1.72 1.63 4.39
C ALA A 30 -1.27 0.49 5.31
N LEU A 31 -1.17 0.76 6.62
CA LEU A 31 -0.76 -0.21 7.64
C LEU A 31 -1.94 -0.91 8.33
N SER A 32 -3.15 -0.61 7.89
CA SER A 32 -4.37 -1.22 8.40
C SER A 32 -5.47 -1.21 7.34
N PHE A 33 -6.48 -2.04 7.53
CA PHE A 33 -7.64 -2.08 6.66
C PHE A 33 -8.44 -0.77 6.66
N GLU A 34 -8.54 -0.11 7.83
CA GLU A 34 -9.22 1.18 7.94
C GLU A 34 -8.47 2.29 7.20
N GLU A 35 -7.14 2.36 7.33
CA GLU A 35 -6.33 3.29 6.56
C GLU A 35 -6.43 3.02 5.05
N ALA A 36 -6.48 1.74 4.65
CA ALA A 36 -6.65 1.35 3.26
C ALA A 36 -8.01 1.81 2.72
N LYS A 37 -9.09 1.67 3.49
CA LYS A 37 -10.42 2.17 3.11
C LYS A 37 -10.47 3.69 2.96
N ASP A 38 -9.80 4.43 3.85
CA ASP A 38 -9.76 5.89 3.79
C ASP A 38 -8.94 6.39 2.59
N LYS A 39 -7.89 5.65 2.21
CA LYS A 39 -7.04 5.98 1.06
C LYS A 39 -7.63 5.51 -0.27
N PHE A 40 -8.30 4.36 -0.30
CA PHE A 40 -8.77 3.76 -1.53
C PHE A 40 -9.78 4.66 -2.24
N ARG A 41 -9.48 4.97 -3.50
CA ARG A 41 -10.36 5.73 -4.38
C ARG A 41 -10.52 4.96 -5.69
N PRO A 42 -11.75 4.71 -6.16
CA PRO A 42 -11.98 4.13 -7.47
C PRO A 42 -11.24 4.91 -8.56
N ASP A 43 -10.67 4.19 -9.53
CA ASP A 43 -9.95 4.74 -10.69
C ASP A 43 -8.72 5.62 -10.39
N TYR A 44 -8.24 5.66 -9.13
CA TYR A 44 -7.06 6.44 -8.73
C TYR A 44 -5.77 5.62 -8.73
N TYR A 45 -5.85 4.34 -8.36
CA TYR A 45 -4.71 3.42 -8.32
C TYR A 45 -4.75 2.49 -9.54
N ASP A 46 -3.60 2.29 -10.17
CA ASP A 46 -3.43 1.34 -11.27
C ASP A 46 -3.37 -0.10 -10.75
N ALA A 47 -2.87 -0.29 -9.52
CA ALA A 47 -2.92 -1.57 -8.82
C ALA A 47 -2.98 -1.38 -7.30
N VAL A 48 -3.50 -2.40 -6.62
CA VAL A 48 -3.48 -2.52 -5.16
C VAL A 48 -2.83 -3.85 -4.80
N MET A 49 -1.81 -3.81 -3.96
CA MET A 49 -1.16 -4.99 -3.39
C MET A 49 -1.56 -5.11 -1.93
N ILE A 50 -2.19 -6.23 -1.57
CA ILE A 50 -2.78 -6.43 -0.24
C ILE A 50 -2.19 -7.69 0.37
N ASP A 51 -1.66 -7.58 1.59
CA ASP A 51 -1.38 -8.76 2.40
C ASP A 51 -2.68 -9.44 2.81
N VAL A 52 -2.73 -10.75 2.61
CA VAL A 52 -3.91 -11.57 2.86
C VAL A 52 -4.23 -11.62 4.37
N ARG A 53 -3.24 -11.36 5.24
CA ARG A 53 -3.40 -11.45 6.70
C ARG A 53 -2.96 -10.17 7.41
N LEU A 54 -3.75 -9.12 7.22
CA LEU A 54 -3.70 -7.94 8.08
C LEU A 54 -4.20 -8.28 9.48
N ARG A 55 -3.38 -8.04 10.51
CA ARG A 55 -3.83 -8.19 11.89
C ARG A 55 -4.77 -7.02 12.24
N GLU A 56 -5.93 -7.34 12.80
CA GLU A 56 -6.75 -6.36 13.51
C GLU A 56 -6.04 -6.09 14.83
N VAL A 57 -5.48 -4.89 14.98
CA VAL A 57 -4.90 -4.42 16.25
C VAL A 57 -6.01 -3.98 17.19
#